data_AF-A0A3D0CBJ2-F1
#
_entry.id   AF-A0A3D0CBJ2-F1
#
_cell.length_a   1.000
_cell.length_b   1.000
_cell.length_c   1.000
_cell.angle_alpha   90.00
_cell.angle_beta   90.00
_cell.angle_gamma   90.00
#
_symmetry.space_group_name_H-M   'P 1'
#
loop_
_entity.id
_entity.type
_entity.pdbx_description
1 polymer ?
#
loop_
_entity_poly.entity_id
_entity_poly.type
_entity_poly.pdbx_seq_one_letter_code
_entity_poly.pdbx_strand_id
1 'polypeptide(L)' 'MNHITSALHNTLKNLFETHGNIELIIAYSGGIDSQVLLHALVQLKQKKLISNEITVCHVNHGLSDNA' A
#
# COMPACT_ATOMS: atom_id res chain seq x y z
N MET A 1 12.04 -2.93 10.97
CA MET A 1 11.43 -2.44 9.71
C MET A 1 12.49 -1.65 8.96
N ASN A 2 12.44 -1.59 7.62
CA ASN A 2 13.28 -0.63 6.90
C ASN A 2 12.69 0.79 7.03
N HIS A 3 13.45 1.81 6.60
CA HIS A 3 13.03 3.22 6.71
C HIS A 3 11.68 3.50 6.05
N ILE A 4 11.43 2.92 4.87
CA ILE A 4 10.17 3.10 4.11
C ILE A 4 8.98 2.54 4.91
N THR A 5 9.09 1.31 5.40
CA THR A 5 8.01 0.66 6.15
C THR A 5 7.70 1.40 7.46
N SER A 6 8.73 1.92 8.14
CA SER A 6 8.56 2.73 9.36
C SER A 6 7.86 4.07 9.08
N ALA A 7 8.30 4.79 8.04
CA ALA A 7 7.70 6.06 7.64
C ALA A 7 6.22 5.86 7.28
N LEU A 8 5.92 4.85 6.45
CA LEU A 8 4.57 4.52 6.03
C LEU A 8 3.66 4.17 7.21
N HIS A 9 4.14 3.35 8.15
CA HIS A 9 3.37 2.99 9.34
C HIS A 9 3.01 4.22 10.18
N ASN A 10 3.97 5.12 10.42
CA ASN A 10 3.74 6.33 11.20
C ASN A 10 2.73 7.27 10.51
N THR A 11 2.81 7.41 9.19
CA THR A 11 1.84 8.22 8.43
C THR A 11 0.43 7.63 8.48
N LEU A 12 0.30 6.31 8.30
CA LEU A 12 -1.00 5.64 8.26
C LEU A 12 -1.65 5.50 9.64
N LYS A 13 -0.85 5.44 10.72
CA LYS A 13 -1.35 5.32 12.09
C LYS A 13 -2.37 6.41 12.42
N ASN A 14 -2.07 7.66 12.10
CA ASN A 14 -2.98 8.79 12.35
C ASN A 14 -4.30 8.66 11.57
N LEU A 15 -4.24 8.11 10.35
CA LEU A 15 -5.42 7.86 9.53
C LEU A 15 -6.33 6.80 10.17
N PHE A 16 -5.75 5.71 10.68
CA PHE A 16 -6.49 4.65 11.33
C PHE A 16 -7.06 5.06 12.69
N GLU A 17 -6.33 5.89 13.45
CA GLU A 17 -6.85 6.46 14.69
C GLU A 17 -8.07 7.36 14.44
N THR A 18 -8.06 8.10 13.33
CA THR A 18 -9.13 9.04 12.99
C THR A 18 -10.35 8.36 12.35
N HIS A 19 -10.13 7.37 11.48
CA HIS A 19 -11.18 6.78 10.64
C HIS A 19 -11.46 5.30 10.93
N GLY A 20 -10.73 4.69 11.86
CA GLY A 20 -10.84 3.27 12.17
C GLY A 20 -10.24 2.37 11.09
N ASN A 21 -10.80 1.16 10.97
CA ASN A 21 -10.32 0.16 10.02
C ASN A 21 -10.88 0.42 8.62
N ILE A 22 -10.26 1.34 7.89
CA ILE A 22 -10.58 1.68 6.50
C ILE A 22 -9.93 0.69 5.52
N GLU A 23 -10.57 0.43 4.38
CA GLU A 23 -9.93 -0.28 3.27
C GLU A 23 -8.85 0.59 2.63
N LEU A 24 -7.73 -0.02 2.27
CA LEU A 24 -6.62 0.62 1.55
C LEU A 24 -6.66 0.22 0.08
N ILE A 25 -7.10 1.13 -0.79
CA ILE A 25 -7.14 0.92 -2.24
C ILE A 25 -5.91 1.55 -2.87
N ILE A 26 -5.12 0.75 -3.58
CA ILE A 26 -3.89 1.18 -4.27
C ILE A 26 -4.14 1.21 -5.77
N ALA A 27 -3.96 2.37 -6.39
CA ALA A 27 -3.80 2.48 -7.83
C ALA A 27 -2.43 1.94 -8.24
N TYR A 28 -2.40 0.85 -9.00
CA TYR A 28 -1.20 0.10 -9.32
C TYR A 28 -0.86 0.23 -10.80
N SER A 29 0.19 0.99 -11.11
CA SER A 29 0.61 1.26 -12.48
C SER A 29 1.67 0.28 -13.00
N GLY A 30 2.17 -0.63 -12.15
CA GLY A 30 3.34 -1.47 -12.47
C GLY A 30 4.69 -0.77 -12.28
N GLY A 31 4.69 0.55 -12.04
CA GLY A 31 5.90 1.32 -11.77
C GLY A 31 6.47 1.07 -10.36
N ILE A 32 7.76 1.37 -10.20
CA ILE A 32 8.53 1.11 -8.97
C ILE A 32 7.88 1.69 -7.71
N ASP A 33 7.29 2.89 -7.79
CA ASP A 33 6.67 3.53 -6.64
C ASP A 33 5.45 2.75 -6.13
N SER A 34 4.56 2.37 -7.05
CA SER A 34 3.36 1.60 -6.71
C SER A 34 3.70 0.19 -6.21
N GLN A 35 4.77 -0.40 -6.75
CA GLN A 35 5.25 -1.71 -6.33
C GLN A 35 5.92 -1.67 -4.94
N VAL A 36 6.75 -0.66 -4.67
CA VAL A 36 7.37 -0.47 -3.35
C VAL A 36 6.32 -0.13 -2.29
N LEU A 37 5.31 0.69 -2.62
CA LEU A 37 4.20 0.98 -1.72
C LEU A 37 3.41 -0.28 -1.36
N LEU A 38 2.99 -1.06 -2.36
CA LEU A 38 2.30 -2.34 -2.14
C LEU A 38 3.15 -3.29 -1.30
N HIS A 39 4.43 -3.43 -1.64
CA HIS A 39 5.36 -4.27 -0.88
C HIS A 39 5.45 -3.84 0.59
N ALA A 40 5.57 -2.55 0.87
CA ALA A 40 5.64 -2.02 2.24
C ALA A 40 4.34 -2.27 3.02
N LEU A 41 3.18 -2.07 2.41
CA LEU A 41 1.87 -2.33 3.02
C LEU A 41 1.68 -3.82 3.37
N VAL A 42 2.05 -4.71 2.45
CA VAL A 42 2.01 -6.15 2.69
C VAL A 42 2.94 -6.54 3.84
N GLN A 43 4.15 -5.96 3.93
CA GLN A 43 5.04 -6.21 5.07
C GLN A 43 4.44 -5.77 6.40
N LEU A 44 3.73 -4.63 6.45
CA LEU A 44 3.04 -4.18 7.66
C LEU A 44 1.93 -5.15 8.07
N LYS A 45 1.14 -5.62 7.11
CA LYS A 45 0.06 -6.59 7.33
C LYS A 45 0.60 -7.93 7.84
N GLN A 46 1.67 -8.45 7.24
CA GLN A 46 2.34 -9.69 7.68
C GLN A 46 2.87 -9.58 9.11
N LYS A 47 3.37 -8.40 9.51
CA LYS A 47 3.83 -8.11 10.88
C LYS A 47 2.69 -7.80 11.86
N LYS A 48 1.43 -7.86 11.41
CA LYS A 48 0.23 -7.53 12.19
C LYS A 48 0.25 -6.10 12.76
N LEU A 49 0.96 -5.19 12.09
CA LEU A 49 0.98 -3.76 12.45
C LEU A 49 -0.25 -3.02 11.89
N ILE A 50 -0.81 -3.56 10.81
CA ILE A 50 -2.09 -3.14 10.25
C ILE A 50 -2.95 -4.40 10.01
N SER A 51 -4.27 -4.25 10.11
CA SER A 51 -5.24 -5.31 9.79
C SER A 51 -6.12 -4.96 8.59
N ASN A 52 -5.93 -3.77 8.02
CA ASN A 52 -6.73 -3.24 6.92
C ASN A 52 -6.75 -4.19 5.71
N GLU A 53 -7.90 -4.22 5.05
CA GLU A 53 -8.01 -4.81 3.72
C GLU A 53 -7.18 -4.00 2.73
N ILE A 54 -6.49 -4.68 1.81
CA ILE A 54 -5.64 -4.05 0.80
C ILE A 54 -6.14 -4.53 -0.54
N THR A 55 -6.68 -3.60 -1.32
CA THR A 55 -7.16 -3.84 -2.68
C THR A 55 -6.23 -3.15 -3.66
N VAL A 56 -5.83 -3.88 -4.71
CA VAL A 56 -4.92 -3.37 -5.74
C VAL A 56 -5.70 -3.25 -7.04
N CYS A 57 -5.76 -2.04 -7.60
CA CYS A 57 -6.43 -1.75 -8.85
C CYS A 57 -5.39 -1.42 -9.93
N HIS A 58 -5.22 -2.32 -10.88
CA HIS A 58 -4.41 -2.08 -12.08
C HIS A 58 -5.33 -1.80 -13.26
N VAL A 59 -5.12 -0.67 -13.92
CA VAL A 59 -5.85 -0.30 -15.14
C VAL A 59 -4.95 -0.55 -16.33
N ASN A 60 -5.20 -1.64 -17.06
CA ASN A 60 -4.50 -1.87 -18.32
C ASN A 60 -5.05 -0.93 -19.40
N HIS A 61 -4.29 0.11 -19.68
CA HIS A 61 -4.57 1.12 -20.70
C HIS A 61 -4.16 0.72 -22.13
N GLY A 62 -3.45 -0.40 -22.33
CA GLY A 62 -2.93 -0.81 -23.64
C GLY A 62 -1.86 0.11 -24.24
N LEU A 63 -1.30 1.07 -23.48
CA LEU A 63 -0.27 1.99 -23.98
C LEU A 63 1.15 1.38 -24.00
N SER A 64 1.34 0.26 -23.31
CA SER A 64 2.62 -0.45 -23.22
C SER A 64 2.36 -1.93 -22.99
N ASP A 65 3.02 -2.80 -23.76
CA ASP A 65 3.00 -4.26 -23.56
C ASP A 65 3.74 -4.69 -22.27
N ASN A 66 4.54 -3.79 -21.69
CA ASN A 66 5.35 -4.02 -20.50
C ASN A 66 4.79 -3.36 -19.23
N ALA A 67 3.55 -2.84 -19.27
CA ALA A 67 2.90 -2.21 -18.12
C ALA A 67 2.17 -3.24 -17.23
#